data_AF-A0A1H1MR40-F1
#
_entry.id   AF-A0A1H1MR40-F1
#
_cell.length_a   1.000
_cell.length_b   1.000
_cell.length_c   1.000
_cell.angle_alpha   90.00
_cell.angle_beta   90.00
_cell.angle_gamma   90.00
#
_symmetry.space_group_name_H-M   'P 1'
#
loop_
_entity.id
_entity.type
_entity.pdbx_description
1 polymer ?
#
loop_
_entity_poly.entity_id
_entity_poly.type
_entity_poly.pdbx_seq_one_letter_code
_entity_poly.pdbx_strand_id
1 'polypeptide(L)'
;MALINILAKTTKSINWDEFLKNYWSLNVSTVEVFPIPKELGFDYDSVGISVHAGYADRSVVISEIEHLVTFFRSEPYNLKFIELYDGVEVLPENVIILINKLLPP
;
A
#
# COMPACT_ATOMS: atom_id res chain seq x y z
N MET A 1 -15.23 -3.51 4.45
CA MET A 1 -14.93 -4.09 3.13
C MET A 1 -13.89 -3.18 2.48
N ALA A 2 -12.73 -3.72 2.12
CA ALA A 2 -11.59 -2.96 1.59
C ALA A 2 -11.83 -2.62 0.12
N LEU A 3 -11.69 -1.35 -0.26
CA LEU A 3 -12.06 -0.89 -1.59
C LEU A 3 -10.91 -0.99 -2.60
N ILE A 4 -9.68 -0.98 -2.10
CA ILE A 4 -8.46 -1.14 -2.88
C ILE A 4 -7.62 -2.17 -2.14
N ASN A 5 -7.08 -3.15 -2.87
CA ASN A 5 -5.99 -3.98 -2.37
C ASN A 5 -4.81 -3.75 -3.31
N ILE A 6 -3.79 -3.06 -2.83
CA ILE A 6 -2.52 -2.94 -3.57
C ILE A 6 -1.49 -3.79 -2.86
N LEU A 7 -0.77 -4.57 -3.65
CA LEU A 7 0.35 -5.34 -3.16
C LEU A 7 1.63 -4.55 -3.41
N ALA A 8 2.41 -4.27 -2.38
CA ALA A 8 3.76 -3.76 -2.55
C ALA A 8 4.76 -4.83 -2.11
N LYS A 9 5.71 -5.21 -2.96
CA LYS A 9 6.69 -6.28 -2.68
C LYS A 9 8.14 -5.81 -2.82
N THR A 10 9.05 -6.40 -2.06
CA THR A 10 10.49 -6.10 -2.16
C THR A 10 11.33 -7.37 -2.18
N THR A 11 12.39 -7.37 -2.97
CA THR A 11 13.38 -8.47 -2.97
C THR A 11 14.33 -8.37 -1.78
N LYS A 12 14.32 -7.24 -1.05
CA LYS A 12 15.01 -7.07 0.23
C LYS A 12 14.15 -7.66 1.35
N SER A 13 14.77 -8.15 2.42
CA SER A 13 14.00 -8.55 3.61
C SER A 13 13.62 -7.31 4.41
N ILE A 14 12.34 -7.21 4.81
CA ILE A 14 11.83 -6.13 5.64
C ILE A 14 12.10 -6.45 7.11
N ASN A 15 12.75 -5.53 7.82
CA ASN A 15 12.71 -5.53 9.28
C ASN A 15 11.34 -5.00 9.75
N TRP A 16 10.44 -5.91 10.09
CA TRP A 16 9.05 -5.58 10.40
C TRP A 16 8.88 -4.68 11.63
N ASP A 17 9.73 -4.81 12.65
CA ASP A 17 9.64 -3.96 13.85
C ASP A 17 9.93 -2.49 13.52
N GLU A 18 10.97 -2.25 12.71
CA GLU A 18 11.33 -0.91 12.24
C GLU A 18 10.30 -0.37 11.26
N PHE A 19 9.83 -1.21 10.33
CA PHE A 19 8.77 -0.85 9.38
C PHE A 19 7.50 -0.41 10.09
N LEU A 20 7.01 -1.19 11.06
CA LEU A 20 5.81 -0.86 11.81
C LEU A 20 6.01 0.42 12.61
N LYS A 21 7.13 0.59 13.31
CA LYS A 21 7.41 1.84 14.04
C LYS A 21 7.34 3.07 13.13
N ASN A 22 7.91 3.00 11.93
CA ASN A 22 7.90 4.11 10.98
C ASN A 22 6.52 4.32 10.33
N TYR A 23 5.80 3.25 9.98
CA TYR A 23 4.42 3.34 9.46
C TYR A 23 3.47 4.02 10.46
N TRP A 24 3.53 3.65 11.75
CA TRP A 24 2.66 4.25 12.77
C TRP A 24 2.92 5.76 12.94
N SER A 25 4.13 6.23 12.63
CA SER A 25 4.45 7.66 12.67
C SER A 25 3.83 8.49 11.54
N LEU A 26 3.32 7.84 10.48
CA LEU A 26 2.66 8.51 9.35
C LEU A 26 1.24 9.00 9.70
N ASN A 27 0.67 8.58 10.85
CA ASN A 27 -0.67 8.97 11.32
C ASN A 27 -1.78 8.78 10.28
N VAL A 28 -1.73 7.67 9.56
CA VAL A 28 -2.72 7.31 8.53
C VAL A 28 -3.99 6.81 9.22
N SER A 29 -5.16 7.34 8.84
CA SER A 29 -6.42 7.15 9.56
C SER A 29 -7.51 6.48 8.72
N THR A 30 -7.46 6.62 7.40
CA THR A 30 -8.45 6.08 6.46
C THR A 30 -7.92 4.92 5.64
N VAL A 31 -6.61 4.70 5.67
CA VAL A 31 -5.91 3.64 4.93
C VAL A 31 -5.16 2.72 5.90
N GLU A 32 -5.46 1.43 5.82
CA GLU A 32 -4.85 0.36 6.58
C GLU A 32 -3.75 -0.32 5.76
N VAL A 33 -2.61 -0.60 6.40
CA VAL A 33 -1.51 -1.38 5.81
C VAL A 33 -1.31 -2.64 6.64
N PHE A 34 -1.28 -3.79 5.98
CA PHE A 34 -1.06 -5.08 6.64
C PHE A 34 0.01 -5.91 5.91
N PRO A 35 0.88 -6.64 6.64
CA PRO A 35 1.80 -7.58 6.02
C PRO A 35 1.03 -8.75 5.41
N ILE A 36 1.50 -9.23 4.25
CA ILE A 36 0.97 -10.42 3.59
C ILE A 36 1.92 -11.58 3.92
N PRO A 37 1.45 -12.63 4.63
CA PRO A 37 2.26 -13.80 4.96
C PRO A 37 2.79 -14.48 3.70
N LYS A 38 4.07 -14.90 3.72
CA LYS A 38 4.70 -15.63 2.60
C LYS A 38 4.02 -16.97 2.33
N GLU A 39 3.42 -17.55 3.36
CA GLU A 39 2.64 -18.79 3.34
C GLU A 39 1.44 -18.73 2.39
N LEU A 40 1.01 -17.53 2.00
CA LEU A 40 -0.01 -17.33 0.97
C LEU A 40 0.54 -17.46 -0.46
N GLY A 41 1.79 -17.92 -0.63
CA GLY A 41 2.43 -18.15 -1.93
C GLY A 41 3.22 -16.96 -2.47
N PHE A 42 3.62 -16.02 -1.61
CA PHE A 42 4.43 -14.87 -2.01
C PHE A 42 5.92 -15.14 -1.76
N ASP A 43 6.72 -15.08 -2.84
CA ASP A 43 8.18 -15.28 -2.79
C ASP A 43 8.92 -14.15 -2.02
N TYR A 44 8.26 -13.01 -1.82
CA TYR A 44 8.84 -11.76 -1.34
C TYR A 44 8.01 -11.16 -0.21
N ASP A 45 8.68 -10.40 0.69
CA ASP A 45 7.97 -9.63 1.72
C ASP A 45 7.03 -8.65 1.03
N SER A 46 5.76 -8.72 1.41
CA SER A 46 4.67 -8.04 0.73
C SER A 46 3.75 -7.34 1.74
N VAL A 47 3.21 -6.20 1.36
CA VAL A 47 2.20 -5.46 2.14
C VAL A 47 0.95 -5.23 1.31
N GLY A 48 -0.20 -5.38 1.95
CA GLY A 48 -1.50 -4.99 1.44
C GLY A 48 -1.87 -3.60 1.94
N ILE A 49 -2.45 -2.79 1.05
CA ILE A 49 -3.05 -1.50 1.38
C ILE A 49 -4.56 -1.63 1.22
N SER A 50 -5.34 -1.22 2.22
CA SER A 50 -6.81 -1.24 2.25
C SER A 50 -7.37 0.12 2.62
N VAL A 51 -8.44 0.56 1.95
CA VAL A 51 -9.16 1.80 2.31
C VAL A 51 -10.45 1.46 3.06
N HIS A 52 -10.69 2.13 4.20
CA HIS A 52 -11.91 1.97 4.99
C HIS A 52 -13.15 2.43 4.21
N ALA A 53 -14.19 1.60 4.11
CA ALA A 53 -15.43 1.91 3.36
C ALA A 53 -16.21 3.15 3.84
N GLY A 54 -15.87 3.71 5.01
CA GLY A 54 -16.55 4.87 5.60
C GLY A 54 -15.79 6.19 5.44
N TYR A 55 -14.83 6.30 4.52
CA TYR A 55 -14.11 7.56 4.30
C TYR A 55 -15.08 8.68 3.87
N ALA A 56 -14.93 9.86 4.49
CA ALA A 56 -15.79 11.00 4.20
C ALA A 56 -15.26 11.88 3.05
N ASP A 57 -13.95 11.89 2.86
CA ASP A 57 -13.27 12.74 1.89
C ASP A 57 -12.25 11.94 1.09
N ARG A 58 -12.49 11.83 -0.22
CA ARG A 58 -11.62 11.16 -1.16
C ARG A 58 -10.24 11.82 -1.27
N SER A 59 -10.14 13.14 -1.10
CA SER A 59 -8.87 13.84 -1.17
C SER A 59 -7.92 13.45 -0.03
N VAL A 60 -8.47 13.19 1.16
CA VAL A 60 -7.72 12.67 2.31
C VAL A 60 -7.18 11.28 2.01
N VAL A 61 -8.01 10.39 1.45
CA VAL A 61 -7.59 9.03 1.05
C VAL A 61 -6.43 9.10 0.04
N ILE A 62 -6.52 9.95 -0.98
CA ILE A 62 -5.47 10.11 -1.98
C ILE A 62 -4.18 10.60 -1.32
N SER A 63 -4.24 11.63 -0.47
CA SER A 63 -3.08 12.17 0.23
C SER A 63 -2.42 11.14 1.16
N GLU A 64 -3.20 10.37 1.90
CA GLU A 64 -2.70 9.28 2.75
C GLU A 64 -1.99 8.19 1.93
N ILE A 65 -2.55 7.83 0.78
CA ILE A 65 -1.95 6.88 -0.15
C ILE A 65 -0.64 7.44 -0.73
N GLU A 66 -0.58 8.72 -1.11
CA GLU A 66 0.66 9.35 -1.61
C GLU A 66 1.78 9.30 -0.56
N HIS A 67 1.45 9.54 0.71
CA HIS A 67 2.39 9.39 1.82
C HIS A 67 2.88 7.94 1.95
N LEU A 68 1.98 6.95 1.86
CA LEU A 68 2.35 5.54 1.87
C LEU A 68 3.24 5.15 0.69
N VAL A 69 2.91 5.64 -0.52
CA VAL A 69 3.71 5.39 -1.71
C VAL A 69 5.13 5.94 -1.55
N THR A 70 5.25 7.14 -0.98
CA THR A 70 6.55 7.77 -0.69
C THR A 70 7.34 6.96 0.34
N PHE A 71 6.69 6.56 1.44
CA PHE A 71 7.30 5.74 2.49
C PHE A 71 7.81 4.41 1.95
N PHE A 72 6.98 3.68 1.20
CA PHE A 72 7.32 2.38 0.63
C PHE A 72 8.47 2.43 -0.39
N ARG A 73 8.64 3.56 -1.09
CA ARG A 73 9.74 3.77 -2.04
C ARG A 73 11.03 4.25 -1.40
N SER A 74 10.99 4.72 -0.15
CA SER A 74 12.19 5.13 0.54
C SER A 74 13.07 3.92 0.89
N GLU A 75 14.38 4.14 0.90
CA GLU A 75 15.32 3.19 1.50
C GLU A 75 14.99 3.02 2.99
N PRO A 76 15.07 1.80 3.56
CA PRO A 76 15.61 0.58 2.95
C PRO A 76 14.60 -0.27 2.16
N TYR A 77 13.32 0.12 2.10
CA TYR A 77 12.23 -0.77 1.71
C TYR A 77 12.13 -0.98 0.19
N ASN A 78 12.17 0.09 -0.60
CA ASN A 78 12.06 0.08 -2.07
C ASN A 78 10.99 -0.89 -2.61
N LEU A 79 9.80 -0.86 -2.04
CA LEU A 79 8.70 -1.72 -2.44
C LEU A 79 8.22 -1.36 -3.84
N LYS A 80 7.93 -2.38 -4.65
CA LYS A 80 7.32 -2.29 -5.98
C LYS A 80 5.83 -2.58 -5.88
N PHE A 81 5.00 -1.74 -6.49
CA PHE A 81 3.54 -1.86 -6.43
C PHE A 81 3.02 -2.78 -7.55
N ILE A 82 2.02 -3.60 -7.21
CA ILE A 82 1.37 -4.55 -8.10
C ILE A 82 -0.12 -4.46 -7.85
N GLU A 83 -0.89 -4.36 -8.93
CA GLU A 83 -2.34 -4.44 -8.88
C GLU A 83 -2.77 -5.89 -8.68
N LEU A 84 -3.61 -6.13 -7.68
CA LEU A 84 -4.00 -7.49 -7.27
C LEU A 84 -5.04 -8.16 -8.18
N TYR A 85 -5.76 -7.43 -9.03
CA TYR A 85 -6.82 -8.00 -9.88
C TYR A 85 -6.28 -8.73 -11.11
N ASP A 86 -5.31 -8.14 -11.80
CA ASP A 86 -4.72 -8.71 -13.03
C ASP A 86 -3.23 -9.10 -12.87
N GLY A 87 -2.62 -8.89 -11.69
CA GLY A 87 -1.21 -9.19 -11.43
C GLY A 87 -0.23 -8.30 -12.19
N VAL A 88 -0.71 -7.18 -12.74
CA VAL A 88 0.09 -6.22 -13.50
C VAL A 88 0.93 -5.39 -12.52
N GLU A 89 2.24 -5.29 -12.79
CA GLU A 89 3.12 -4.37 -12.05
C GLU A 89 2.67 -2.94 -12.34
N VAL A 90 2.29 -2.21 -11.29
CA VAL A 90 1.87 -0.81 -11.40
C VAL A 90 3.06 0.05 -11.03
N LEU A 91 3.54 0.83 -11.99
CA LEU A 91 4.55 1.83 -11.68
C LEU A 91 4.00 2.81 -10.63
N PRO A 92 4.80 3.26 -9.66
CA PRO A 92 4.33 4.14 -8.59
C PRO A 92 3.58 5.39 -9.08
N GLU A 93 4.00 5.99 -10.19
CA GLU A 93 3.34 7.13 -10.83
C GLU A 93 1.92 6.81 -11.35
N ASN A 94 1.62 5.55 -11.61
CA ASN A 94 0.33 5.07 -12.09
C ASN A 94 -0.59 4.61 -10.94
N VAL A 95 -0.05 4.38 -9.74
CA VAL A 95 -0.81 3.92 -8.57
C VAL A 95 -1.93 4.90 -8.22
N ILE A 96 -1.64 6.21 -8.24
CA ILE A 96 -2.64 7.25 -7.94
C ILE A 96 -3.74 7.29 -9.00
N ILE A 97 -3.40 7.09 -10.27
CA ILE A 97 -4.39 7.05 -11.37
C ILE A 97 -5.31 5.84 -11.20
N LEU A 98 -4.76 4.68 -10.85
CA LEU A 98 -5.51 3.46 -10.61
C LEU A 98 -6.48 3.62 -9.43
N ILE A 99 -5.97 4.08 -8.29
CA ILE A 99 -6.74 4.31 -7.07
C ILE A 99 -7.88 5.29 -7.31
N ASN A 100 -7.63 6.36 -8.07
CA ASN A 100 -8.66 7.30 -8.47
C ASN A 100 -9.80 6.67 -9.28
N LYS A 101 -9.55 5.60 -10.03
CA LYS A 101 -10.61 4.88 -10.76
C LYS A 101 -11.38 3.91 -9.85
N LEU A 102 -10.70 3.35 -8.84
CA LEU A 102 -11.26 2.34 -7.95
C LEU A 102 -12.07 2.95 -6.80
N LEU A 103 -11.74 4.16 -6.34
CA LEU A 103 -12.51 4.86 -5.31
C LEU A 103 -13.88 5.31 -5.86
N PRO A 104 -15.01 4.96 -5.21
CA PRO A 104 -16.30 5.53 -5.56
C PRO A 104 -16.27 7.05 -5.41
N PRO A 105 -17.10 7.75 -6.21
CA PRO A 105 -17.21 9.20 -6.17
C PRO A 105 -17.60 9.71 -4.78
#